data_AF-A0A9X1XRM6-F1
#
_entry.id   AF-A0A9X1XRM6-F1
#
_cell.length_a   1.000
_cell.length_b   1.000
_cell.length_c   1.000
_cell.angle_alpha   90.00
_cell.angle_beta   90.00
_cell.angle_gamma   90.00
#
_symmetry.space_group_name_H-M   'P 1'
#
loop_
_entity.id
_entity.type
_entity.pdbx_description
1 polymer ?
#
loop_
_entity_poly.entity_id
_entity_poly.type
_entity_poly.pdbx_seq_one_letter_code
_entity_poly.pdbx_strand_id
1 'polypeptide(L)' 'MMSCYYDWEDFADIYLEDSFVLSICESSNEISFIVEAVLTENHPLYTSPKNDEQYCYQKGKIVFQGLKYVKWIN' A
#
# COMPACT_ATOMS: atom_id res chain seq x y z
N MET A 1 -8.97 -14.46 15.26
CA MET A 1 -9.71 -13.37 14.58
C MET A 1 -8.78 -12.84 13.50
N MET A 2 -9.22 -12.79 12.24
CA MET A 2 -8.38 -12.20 11.19
C MET A 2 -8.39 -10.69 11.43
N SER A 3 -7.24 -10.09 11.75
CA SER A 3 -7.11 -8.64 11.81
C SER A 3 -7.27 -8.08 10.40
N CYS A 4 -8.03 -7.01 10.25
CA CYS A 4 -8.05 -6.26 9.00
C CYS A 4 -6.78 -5.41 8.90
N TYR A 5 -6.35 -5.07 7.69
CA TYR A 5 -5.09 -4.34 7.51
C TYR A 5 -5.17 -2.92 8.12
N TYR A 6 -6.34 -2.30 8.12
CA TYR A 6 -6.59 -0.99 8.71
C TYR A 6 -6.58 -0.99 10.25
N ASP A 7 -6.45 -2.16 10.89
CA ASP A 7 -6.19 -2.24 12.34
C ASP A 7 -4.71 -1.97 12.67
N TRP A 8 -3.83 -1.93 11.66
CA TRP A 8 -2.40 -1.64 11.84
C TRP A 8 -2.17 -0.13 11.80
N GLU A 9 -1.43 0.40 12.77
CA GLU A 9 -1.19 1.85 12.94
C GLU A 9 -0.72 2.53 11.65
N ASP A 10 0.24 1.93 10.93
CA ASP A 10 0.79 2.48 9.67
C ASP A 10 -0.14 2.35 8.46
N PHE A 11 -1.28 1.65 8.60
CA PHE A 11 -2.24 1.38 7.52
C PHE A 11 -3.65 1.88 7.83
N ALA A 12 -3.90 2.39 9.04
CA ALA A 12 -5.24 2.79 9.49
C ALA A 12 -5.90 3.83 8.60
N ASP A 13 -5.09 4.74 8.03
CA ASP A 13 -5.56 5.83 7.19
C ASP A 13 -5.27 5.62 5.69
N ILE A 14 -5.01 4.38 5.29
CA ILE A 14 -4.78 3.96 3.90
C ILE A 14 -5.93 3.04 3.47
N TYR A 15 -6.48 3.25 2.27
CA TYR A 15 -7.53 2.40 1.71
C TYR A 15 -6.99 1.57 0.55
N LEU A 16 -6.71 0.29 0.79
CA LEU A 16 -6.00 -0.57 -0.17
C LEU A 16 -6.89 -1.09 -1.32
N GLU A 17 -8.20 -1.16 -1.14
CA GLU A 17 -9.12 -1.77 -2.11
C GLU A 17 -9.23 -1.00 -3.43
N ASP A 18 -9.07 0.34 -3.39
CA ASP A 18 -9.00 1.20 -4.58
C ASP A 18 -7.57 1.72 -4.83
N SER A 19 -6.56 1.09 -4.22
CA SER A 19 -5.14 1.37 -4.48
C SER A 19 -4.60 0.53 -5.64
N PHE A 20 -3.54 1.01 -6.28
CA PHE A 20 -2.91 0.33 -7.42
C PHE A 20 -1.52 -0.20 -7.07
N VAL A 21 -1.22 -1.44 -7.46
CA VAL A 21 0.15 -1.96 -7.47
C VAL A 21 0.78 -1.61 -8.82
N LEU A 22 1.83 -0.78 -8.78
CA LEU A 22 2.56 -0.32 -9.96
C LEU A 22 3.73 -1.24 -10.32
N SER A 23 4.34 -1.86 -9.32
CA SER A 23 5.47 -2.79 -9.52
C SER A 23 5.63 -3.70 -8.32
N ILE A 24 6.15 -4.89 -8.55
CA ILE A 24 6.59 -5.81 -7.49
C ILE A 24 8.07 -6.07 -7.67
N CYS A 25 8.85 -5.78 -6.64
CA CYS A 25 10.30 -5.87 -6.65
C CYS A 25 10.74 -6.90 -5.60
N GLU A 26 11.36 -7.98 -6.06
CA GLU A 26 11.95 -9.01 -5.21
C GLU A 26 13.47 -8.82 -5.07
N SER A 27 13.98 -9.03 -3.87
CA SER A 27 15.41 -9.07 -3.54
C SER A 27 15.70 -10.22 -2.57
N SER A 28 16.97 -10.43 -2.22
CA SER A 28 17.40 -11.61 -1.45
C SER A 28 16.76 -11.77 -0.06
N ASN A 29 16.24 -10.71 0.56
CA ASN A 29 15.61 -10.75 1.89
C ASN A 29 14.35 -9.88 2.00
N GLU A 30 13.89 -9.31 0.88
CA GLU A 30 12.77 -8.37 0.86
C GLU A 30 11.96 -8.54 -0.42
N ILE A 31 10.63 -8.43 -0.29
CA ILE A 31 9.69 -8.21 -1.39
C ILE A 31 8.99 -6.89 -1.12
N SER A 32 8.88 -6.07 -2.15
CA SER A 32 8.24 -4.78 -2.04
C SER A 32 7.25 -4.53 -3.16
N PHE A 33 6.18 -3.84 -2.80
CA PHE A 33 5.13 -3.40 -3.70
C PHE A 33 5.24 -1.90 -3.82
N ILE A 34 5.53 -1.42 -5.03
CA ILE A 34 5.38 0.00 -5.35
C ILE A 34 3.91 0.23 -5.63
N VAL A 35 3.29 1.16 -4.92
CA VAL A 35 1.86 1.40 -4.97
C VAL A 35 1.54 2.85 -5.25
N GLU A 36 0.38 3.10 -5.86
CA GLU A 36 -0.37 4.33 -5.69
C GLU A 36 -1.49 4.05 -4.68
N ALA A 37 -1.23 4.46 -3.44
CA ALA A 37 -2.10 4.22 -2.31
C ALA A 37 -3.15 5.33 -2.20
N VAL A 38 -4.38 4.95 -1.90
CA VAL A 38 -5.44 5.89 -1.54
C VAL A 38 -5.29 6.29 -0.08
N LEU A 39 -5.09 7.58 0.16
CA LEU A 39 -5.09 8.15 1.51
C LEU A 39 -6.52 8.56 1.90
N THR A 40 -6.90 8.24 3.12
CA THR A 40 -8.15 8.75 3.73
C THR A 40 -7.95 10.16 4.30
N GLU A 41 -9.05 10.85 4.60
CA GLU A 41 -9.03 12.25 5.06
C GLU A 41 -8.26 12.47 6.37
N ASN A 42 -8.10 11.43 7.19
CA ASN A 42 -7.36 11.48 8.46
C ASN A 42 -5.84 11.41 8.26
N HIS A 43 -5.37 10.95 7.10
CA HIS A 43 -3.94 10.78 6.87
C HIS A 43 -3.21 12.14 6.88
N PRO A 44 -2.07 12.29 7.56
CA PRO A 44 -1.35 13.59 7.66
C PRO A 44 -0.93 14.20 6.33
N LEU A 45 -0.76 13.37 5.30
CA LEU A 45 -0.40 13.76 3.93
C LEU A 45 -1.60 13.89 2.99
N TYR A 46 -2.83 13.74 3.49
CA TYR A 46 -4.01 13.85 2.68
C TYR A 46 -4.14 15.25 2.07
N THR A 47 -4.52 15.28 0.80
CA THR A 47 -4.96 16.48 0.10
C THR A 47 -6.24 16.15 -0.66
N SER A 48 -7.09 17.15 -0.91
CA SER A 48 -8.24 16.95 -1.79
C SER A 48 -7.81 16.35 -3.14
N PRO A 49 -8.57 15.38 -3.69
CA PRO A 49 -8.29 14.83 -5.01
C PRO A 49 -8.22 15.92 -6.08
N LYS A 50 -7.42 15.73 -7.14
CA LYS A 50 -7.43 16.64 -8.30
C LYS A 50 -8.76 16.54 -9.05
N ASN A 51 -9.03 17.50 -9.92
CA ASN A 51 -10.31 17.61 -10.66
C ASN A 51 -10.71 16.36 -11.48
N ASP A 52 -9.78 15.45 -11.75
CA ASP A 52 -10.00 14.20 -12.49
C ASP A 52 -9.69 12.93 -11.66
N GLU A 53 -9.44 13.07 -10.34
CA GLU A 53 -9.12 11.97 -9.45
C GLU A 53 -10.30 11.70 -8.49
N GLN A 54 -10.66 10.42 -8.30
CA GLN A 54 -11.69 10.04 -7.33
C GLN A 54 -11.20 10.13 -5.88
N TYR A 55 -9.90 9.89 -5.66
CA TYR A 55 -9.29 9.79 -4.34
C TYR A 55 -7.95 10.54 -4.28
N CYS A 56 -7.43 10.74 -3.06
CA CYS A 56 -6.08 11.23 -2.84
C CYS A 56 -5.08 10.10 -3.07
N TYR A 57 -4.57 9.97 -4.29
CA TYR A 57 -3.55 8.99 -4.62
C TYR A 57 -2.15 9.49 -4.25
N GLN A 58 -1.41 8.69 -3.51
CA GLN A 58 -0.02 8.96 -3.18
C GLN A 58 0.86 7.74 -3.46
N LYS A 59 2.03 8.00 -4.05
CA LYS A 59 3.02 6.95 -4.29
C LYS A 59 3.59 6.47 -2.97
N GLY A 60 3.63 5.15 -2.80
CA GLY A 60 4.14 4.49 -1.61
C GLY A 60 4.92 3.21 -1.94
N LYS A 61 5.56 2.66 -0.92
CA LYS A 61 6.27 1.38 -0.98
C LYS A 61 5.89 0.56 0.24
N ILE A 62 5.22 -0.58 0.03
CA ILE A 62 4.96 -1.57 1.08
C ILE A 62 6.10 -2.58 1.06
N VAL A 63 6.71 -2.84 2.21
CA VAL A 63 7.93 -3.64 2.33
C VAL A 63 7.74 -4.80 3.28
N PHE A 64 8.00 -6.01 2.80
CA PHE A 64 8.11 -7.21 3.63
C PHE A 64 9.57 -7.62 3.71
N GLN A 65 10.14 -7.62 4.90
CA GLN A 65 11.55 -7.97 5.16
C GLN A 65 11.67 -9.30 5.92
N GLY A 66 12.87 -9.88 5.93
CA GLY A 66 13.13 -11.13 6.65
C GLY A 66 12.49 -12.34 5.96
N LEU A 67 12.43 -12.30 4.63
CA LEU A 67 11.81 -13.35 3.84
C LEU A 67 12.58 -14.67 3.97
N LYS A 68 11.84 -15.76 4.12
CA LYS A 68 12.40 -17.12 4.06
C LYS A 68 12.52 -17.63 2.62
N TYR A 69 11.48 -17.38 1.82
CA TYR A 69 11.45 -17.66 0.38
C TYR A 69 10.27 -16.91 -0.25
N VAL A 70 10.34 -16.65 -1.56
CA VAL A 70 9.24 -16.15 -2.38
C VAL A 70 8.81 -17.25 -3.34
N LYS A 71 7.51 -17.42 -3.53
CA LYS A 71 6.94 -18.36 -4.50
C LYS A 71 5.89 -17.64 -5.34
N TRP A 72 6.23 -17.40 -6.60
CA TRP A 72 5.28 -16.91 -7.60
C TRP A 72 4.34 -18.04 -8.03
N ILE A 73 3.06 -17.75 -8.09
CA ILE A 73 2.02 -18.66 -8.58
C ILE A 73 1.56 -18.16 -9.95
N ASN A 74 1.47 -19.07 -10.91
CA ASN A 74 0.95 -18.82 -12.26
C ASN A 74 -0.52 -19.17 -12.32
#